data_AF-A0A9D7RIT6-F1
#
_entry.id   AF-A0A9D7RIT6-F1
#
_cell.length_a   1.000
_cell.length_b   1.000
_cell.length_c   1.000
_cell.angle_alpha   90.00
_cell.angle_beta   90.00
_cell.angle_gamma   90.00
#
_symmetry.space_group_name_H-M   'P 1'
#
loop_
_entity.id
_entity.type
_entity.pdbx_description
1 polymer ?
#
loop_
_entity_poly.entity_id
_entity_poly.type
_entity_poly.pdbx_seq_one_letter_code
_entity_poly.pdbx_strand_id
1 'polypeptide(L)'
;MSPIRSIALILALTMPAAQTLAADTVSGHYRMGDQRFELKHGVAIRLWQDAERETFGVVLGEGPLDATAASGALDPLDAIASSAPADSGTLLMTLVRDEQSLQIGSLIARPDSFSTNGDGNERVSIEAERLRGQWTKPETEFFDKTYEMGLSFDLPLAVFSDPGQPLPADGGEPGKAYLAFIDVLRKRDTKAIIAKQALAADMVEILGEDSIVEIATMAHPETAEVVGGWIDGERAHLRIKGRHAYGQTVRGRVEMKNDGGVWKVGDNALR
;
A
#
# COMPACT_ATOMS: atom_id res chain seq x y z
N MET A 1 4.27 -81.90 -0.26
CA MET A 1 5.38 -81.14 -0.86
C MET A 1 4.80 -79.83 -1.38
N SER A 2 4.99 -78.74 -0.62
CA SER A 2 4.48 -77.40 -0.93
C SER A 2 5.49 -76.61 -1.75
N PRO A 3 5.09 -75.80 -2.75
CA PRO A 3 5.96 -74.81 -3.36
C PRO A 3 5.86 -73.47 -2.61
N ILE A 4 7.03 -72.94 -2.23
CA ILE A 4 7.20 -71.63 -1.60
C ILE A 4 7.10 -70.54 -2.68
N ARG A 5 6.20 -69.58 -2.49
CA ARG A 5 6.06 -68.36 -3.29
C ARG A 5 7.03 -67.30 -2.79
N SER A 6 7.93 -66.82 -3.65
CA SER A 6 8.75 -65.64 -3.38
C SER A 6 7.98 -64.38 -3.77
N ILE A 7 7.65 -63.54 -2.78
CA ILE A 7 7.11 -62.20 -2.98
C ILE A 7 8.27 -61.21 -2.90
N ALA A 8 8.58 -60.53 -3.99
CA ALA A 8 9.54 -59.43 -4.02
C ALA A 8 8.86 -58.14 -3.54
N LEU A 9 9.32 -57.60 -2.42
CA LEU A 9 8.89 -56.34 -1.85
C LEU A 9 9.68 -55.20 -2.53
N ILE A 10 9.05 -54.43 -3.41
CA ILE A 10 9.62 -53.20 -3.99
C ILE A 10 9.37 -52.07 -3.00
N LEU A 11 10.41 -51.65 -2.30
CA LEU A 11 10.40 -50.49 -1.42
C LEU A 11 10.58 -49.22 -2.28
N ALA A 12 9.48 -48.51 -2.56
CA ALA A 12 9.55 -47.21 -3.22
C ALA A 12 9.98 -46.14 -2.19
N LEU A 13 11.25 -45.70 -2.26
CA LEU A 13 11.72 -44.52 -1.53
C LEU A 13 11.08 -43.26 -2.15
N THR A 14 10.09 -42.69 -1.47
CA THR A 14 9.64 -41.32 -1.73
C THR A 14 10.60 -40.35 -1.04
N MET A 15 11.52 -39.76 -1.81
CA MET A 15 12.30 -38.61 -1.31
C MET A 15 11.40 -37.37 -1.29
N PRO A 16 11.28 -36.65 -0.17
CA PRO A 16 10.63 -35.34 -0.16
C PRO A 16 11.49 -34.40 -0.99
N ALA A 17 10.92 -33.83 -2.06
CA ALA A 17 11.54 -32.75 -2.80
C ALA A 17 11.66 -31.55 -1.84
N ALA A 18 12.88 -31.27 -1.36
CA ALA A 18 13.16 -30.03 -0.68
C ALA A 18 13.01 -28.90 -1.70
N GLN A 19 11.91 -28.14 -1.58
CA GLN A 19 11.78 -26.88 -2.30
C GLN A 19 12.79 -25.91 -1.67
N THR A 20 13.90 -25.66 -2.35
CA THR A 20 14.80 -24.57 -1.99
C THR A 20 14.02 -23.27 -2.15
N LEU A 21 13.59 -22.67 -1.04
CA LEU A 21 13.02 -21.32 -1.07
C LEU A 21 14.12 -20.41 -1.61
N ALA A 22 13.87 -19.78 -2.76
CA ALA A 22 14.78 -18.79 -3.32
C ALA A 22 14.98 -17.70 -2.26
N ALA A 23 16.25 -17.44 -1.92
CA ALA A 23 16.57 -16.40 -0.95
C ALA A 23 16.11 -15.05 -1.49
N ASP A 24 15.57 -14.22 -0.60
CA ASP A 24 15.18 -12.86 -0.96
C ASP A 24 16.43 -12.06 -1.30
N THR A 25 16.40 -11.41 -2.45
CA THR A 25 17.54 -10.60 -2.90
C THR A 25 17.09 -9.18 -3.11
N VAL A 26 17.77 -8.25 -2.45
CA VAL A 26 17.70 -6.81 -2.72
C VAL A 26 19.12 -6.31 -2.83
N SER A 27 19.38 -5.55 -3.88
CA SER A 27 20.68 -4.91 -4.07
C SER A 27 20.51 -3.64 -4.86
N GLY A 28 21.27 -2.62 -4.51
CA GLY A 28 21.32 -1.41 -5.30
C GLY A 28 21.50 -0.17 -4.48
N HIS A 29 21.31 0.95 -5.14
CA HIS A 29 21.40 2.25 -4.53
C HIS A 29 20.38 3.21 -5.12
N TYR A 30 20.13 4.25 -4.35
CA TYR A 30 19.47 5.48 -4.77
C TYR A 30 20.36 6.64 -4.36
N ARG A 31 20.53 7.63 -5.23
CA ARG A 31 21.23 8.88 -4.88
C ARG A 31 20.44 10.08 -5.38
N MET A 32 20.36 11.11 -4.55
CA MET A 32 19.77 12.41 -4.86
C MET A 32 20.66 13.51 -4.27
N GLY A 33 21.26 14.33 -5.13
CA GLY A 33 22.31 15.27 -4.74
C GLY A 33 23.45 14.54 -4.01
N ASP A 34 23.75 14.98 -2.79
CA ASP A 34 24.80 14.41 -1.94
C ASP A 34 24.32 13.21 -1.10
N GLN A 35 23.00 12.95 -1.04
CA GLN A 35 22.46 11.82 -0.29
C GLN A 35 22.51 10.55 -1.13
N ARG A 36 23.05 9.47 -0.55
CA ARG A 36 23.11 8.15 -1.18
C ARG A 36 22.70 7.08 -0.16
N PHE A 37 21.86 6.16 -0.61
CA PHE A 37 21.40 5.01 0.17
C PHE A 37 21.82 3.71 -0.51
N GLU A 38 22.26 2.73 0.29
CA GLU A 38 22.52 1.38 -0.19
C GLU A 38 21.38 0.43 0.23
N LEU A 39 20.53 0.09 -0.73
CA LEU A 39 19.31 -0.68 -0.51
C LEU A 39 19.65 -2.18 -0.40
N LYS A 40 19.36 -2.77 0.76
CA LYS A 40 19.74 -4.16 1.11
C LYS A 40 18.58 -5.00 1.62
N HIS A 41 17.51 -4.33 2.04
CA HIS A 41 16.31 -4.96 2.58
C HIS A 41 15.12 -4.57 1.72
N GLY A 42 14.12 -5.45 1.66
CA GLY A 42 12.91 -5.16 0.93
C GLY A 42 11.71 -5.95 1.41
N VAL A 43 10.55 -5.34 1.26
CA VAL A 43 9.25 -5.95 1.50
C VAL A 43 8.39 -5.66 0.29
N ALA A 44 7.76 -6.68 -0.27
CA ALA A 44 6.74 -6.54 -1.30
C ALA A 44 5.38 -6.96 -0.72
N ILE A 45 4.34 -6.19 -1.01
CA ILE A 45 2.97 -6.47 -0.57
C ILE A 45 1.96 -6.24 -1.68
N ARG A 46 0.82 -6.93 -1.59
CA ARG A 46 -0.36 -6.63 -2.40
C ARG A 46 -1.16 -5.52 -1.72
N LEU A 47 -1.27 -4.37 -2.37
CA LEU A 47 -2.04 -3.23 -1.85
C LEU A 47 -3.51 -3.33 -2.21
N TRP A 48 -3.78 -3.78 -3.45
CA TRP A 48 -5.12 -3.86 -4.00
C TRP A 48 -5.24 -4.96 -5.04
N GLN A 49 -6.39 -5.60 -5.12
CA GLN A 49 -6.74 -6.51 -6.21
C GLN A 49 -8.25 -6.49 -6.44
N ASP A 50 -8.66 -6.17 -7.65
CA ASP A 50 -10.02 -6.33 -8.15
C ASP A 50 -9.99 -6.89 -9.59
N ALA A 51 -11.15 -6.99 -10.23
CA ALA A 51 -11.25 -7.53 -11.59
C ALA A 51 -10.60 -6.63 -12.65
N GLU A 52 -10.42 -5.34 -12.37
CA GLU A 52 -9.90 -4.33 -13.30
C GLU A 52 -8.40 -4.07 -13.09
N ARG A 53 -7.92 -4.20 -11.84
CA ARG A 53 -6.61 -3.72 -11.46
C ARG A 53 -6.03 -4.46 -10.27
N GLU A 54 -4.73 -4.65 -10.34
CA GLU A 54 -3.93 -5.16 -9.24
C GLU A 54 -2.80 -4.16 -8.95
N THR A 55 -2.65 -3.81 -7.67
CA THR A 55 -1.64 -2.86 -7.21
C THR A 55 -0.78 -3.54 -6.17
N PHE A 56 0.53 -3.43 -6.36
CA PHE A 56 1.54 -3.90 -5.42
C PHE A 56 2.28 -2.72 -4.84
N GLY A 57 2.84 -2.91 -3.66
CA GLY A 57 3.75 -1.96 -3.07
C GLY A 57 5.04 -2.64 -2.70
N VAL A 58 6.14 -1.92 -2.88
CA VAL A 58 7.49 -2.37 -2.53
C VAL A 58 8.13 -1.31 -1.67
N VAL A 59 8.67 -1.69 -0.52
CA VAL A 59 9.52 -0.83 0.29
C VAL A 59 10.91 -1.43 0.29
N LEU A 60 11.90 -0.66 -0.15
CA LEU A 60 13.31 -1.01 -0.06
C LEU A 60 13.98 -0.12 0.99
N GLY A 61 14.92 -0.66 1.74
CA GLY A 61 15.58 0.06 2.82
C GLY A 61 17.06 -0.30 2.98
N GLU A 62 17.81 0.63 3.55
CA GLU A 62 19.20 0.38 3.98
C GLU A 62 19.27 -0.52 5.22
N GLY A 63 18.29 -0.37 6.12
CA GLY A 63 18.10 -1.15 7.32
C GLY A 63 16.95 -2.16 7.22
N PRO A 64 16.81 -3.06 8.22
CA PRO A 64 15.75 -4.06 8.24
C PRO A 64 14.36 -3.41 8.24
N LEU A 65 13.40 -4.09 7.62
CA LEU A 65 12.01 -3.66 7.48
C LEU A 65 11.08 -4.71 8.10
N ASP A 66 9.95 -4.27 8.66
CA ASP A 66 8.92 -5.13 9.23
C ASP A 66 7.67 -5.14 8.35
N ALA A 67 7.44 -6.26 7.65
CA ALA A 67 6.25 -6.44 6.83
C ALA A 67 4.95 -6.49 7.66
N THR A 68 5.03 -6.86 8.94
CA THR A 68 3.85 -6.94 9.81
C THR A 68 3.33 -5.56 10.20
N ALA A 69 4.15 -4.51 10.06
CA ALA A 69 3.73 -3.12 10.25
C ALA A 69 2.61 -2.70 9.27
N ALA A 70 2.46 -3.38 8.14
CA ALA A 70 1.33 -3.17 7.21
C ALA A 70 -0.03 -3.59 7.79
N SER A 71 -0.04 -4.46 8.79
CA SER A 71 -1.27 -5.00 9.40
C SER A 71 -2.07 -3.87 10.05
N GLY A 72 -3.30 -3.66 9.56
CA GLY A 72 -4.18 -2.61 10.09
C GLY A 72 -3.75 -1.19 9.77
N ALA A 73 -2.64 -0.99 9.06
CA ALA A 73 -2.17 0.34 8.69
C ALA A 73 -3.10 0.99 7.66
N LEU A 74 -3.28 2.30 7.81
CA LEU A 74 -4.03 3.10 6.85
C LEU A 74 -3.24 3.25 5.53
N ASP A 75 -1.95 3.55 5.64
CA ASP A 75 -0.97 3.46 4.55
C ASP A 75 0.05 2.34 4.87
N PRO A 76 -0.13 1.14 4.28
CA PRO A 76 0.78 0.02 4.50
C PRO A 76 2.24 0.30 4.13
N LEU A 77 2.50 1.08 3.07
CA LEU A 77 3.88 1.36 2.65
C LEU A 77 4.56 2.34 3.59
N ASP A 78 3.83 3.35 4.04
CA ASP A 78 4.33 4.26 5.05
C ASP A 78 4.65 3.53 6.36
N ALA A 79 3.77 2.65 6.82
CA ALA A 79 3.97 1.89 8.05
C ALA A 79 5.20 0.95 7.96
N ILE A 80 5.38 0.25 6.83
CA ILE A 80 6.59 -0.55 6.60
C ILE A 80 7.83 0.34 6.56
N ALA A 81 7.81 1.45 5.81
CA ALA A 81 8.97 2.34 5.73
C ALA A 81 9.35 2.94 7.10
N SER A 82 8.35 3.31 7.90
CA SER A 82 8.54 3.85 9.26
C SER A 82 9.02 2.81 10.28
N SER A 83 8.99 1.52 9.94
CA SER A 83 9.60 0.46 10.77
C SER A 83 11.13 0.39 10.65
N ALA A 84 11.71 1.05 9.62
CA ALA A 84 13.15 1.12 9.44
C ALA A 84 13.84 1.91 10.57
N PRO A 85 15.14 1.69 10.81
CA PRO A 85 15.90 2.55 11.72
C PRO A 85 15.81 4.02 11.30
N ALA A 86 15.72 4.94 12.27
CA ALA A 86 15.42 6.37 12.02
C ALA A 86 16.37 7.06 11.02
N ASP A 87 17.63 6.65 10.96
CA ASP A 87 18.65 7.22 10.09
C ASP A 87 18.83 6.46 8.75
N SER A 88 17.95 5.48 8.46
CA SER A 88 18.04 4.68 7.23
C SER A 88 17.21 5.28 6.09
N GLY A 89 17.80 5.37 4.90
CA GLY A 89 17.08 5.69 3.68
C GLY A 89 16.08 4.60 3.30
N THR A 90 14.92 5.01 2.80
CA THR A 90 13.89 4.11 2.26
C THR A 90 13.38 4.57 0.90
N LEU A 91 13.00 3.60 0.08
CA LEU A 91 12.41 3.80 -1.24
C LEU A 91 11.08 3.04 -1.30
N LEU A 92 9.98 3.77 -1.42
CA LEU A 92 8.63 3.22 -1.52
C LEU A 92 8.22 3.25 -2.99
N MET A 93 7.72 2.15 -3.52
CA MET A 93 7.26 2.05 -4.90
C MET A 93 5.85 1.47 -4.93
N THR A 94 4.98 2.06 -5.74
CA THR A 94 3.69 1.48 -6.10
C THR A 94 3.80 0.93 -7.51
N LEU A 95 3.51 -0.36 -7.67
CA LEU A 95 3.44 -1.01 -8.98
C LEU A 95 1.99 -1.29 -9.34
N VAL A 96 1.65 -1.05 -10.59
CA VAL A 96 0.30 -1.19 -11.10
C VAL A 96 0.32 -2.18 -12.25
N ARG A 97 -0.48 -3.24 -12.13
CA ARG A 97 -0.75 -4.14 -13.25
C ARG A 97 -1.97 -3.65 -14.02
N ASP A 98 -1.78 -3.48 -15.32
CA ASP A 98 -2.86 -3.40 -16.31
C ASP A 98 -2.94 -4.70 -17.12
N GLU A 99 -3.79 -4.73 -18.15
CA GLU A 99 -4.02 -5.93 -18.98
C GLU A 99 -2.74 -6.47 -19.66
N GLN A 100 -1.72 -5.64 -19.85
CA GLN A 100 -0.57 -5.96 -20.70
C GLN A 100 0.77 -5.93 -19.94
N SER A 101 0.86 -5.20 -18.84
CA SER A 101 2.12 -4.88 -18.20
C SER A 101 1.99 -4.59 -16.71
N LEU A 102 3.13 -4.68 -16.02
CA LEU A 102 3.31 -4.15 -14.67
C LEU A 102 4.18 -2.90 -14.81
N GLN A 103 3.75 -1.78 -14.24
CA GLN A 103 4.42 -0.49 -14.37
C GLN A 103 4.63 0.15 -13.00
N ILE A 104 5.62 1.05 -12.90
CA ILE A 104 5.85 1.85 -11.70
C ILE A 104 4.90 3.04 -11.73
N GLY A 105 3.87 3.00 -10.87
CA GLY A 105 2.89 4.06 -10.73
C GLY A 105 3.38 5.24 -9.88
N SER A 106 4.20 4.97 -8.86
CA SER A 106 4.85 6.02 -8.06
C SER A 106 6.11 5.48 -7.40
N LEU A 107 7.12 6.33 -7.21
CA LEU A 107 8.32 6.08 -6.43
C LEU A 107 8.52 7.23 -5.45
N ILE A 108 8.76 6.94 -4.18
CA ILE A 108 9.00 7.92 -3.12
C ILE A 108 10.30 7.58 -2.39
N ALA A 109 11.27 8.49 -2.39
CA ALA A 109 12.51 8.33 -1.62
C ALA A 109 12.48 9.19 -0.35
N ARG A 110 12.96 8.64 0.77
CA ARG A 110 13.08 9.34 2.07
C ARG A 110 14.54 9.42 2.51
N PRO A 111 14.96 10.54 3.15
CA PRO A 111 14.12 11.61 3.72
C PRO A 111 13.71 12.73 2.74
N ASP A 112 14.40 12.91 1.61
CA ASP A 112 14.22 14.07 0.72
C ASP A 112 12.85 14.14 -0.03
N SER A 113 11.94 13.19 0.21
CA SER A 113 10.55 13.15 -0.28
C SER A 113 10.42 13.49 -1.77
N PHE A 114 11.19 12.78 -2.60
CA PHE A 114 11.12 12.86 -4.05
C PHE A 114 10.03 11.93 -4.58
N SER A 115 9.19 12.38 -5.53
CA SER A 115 8.19 11.55 -6.22
C SER A 115 8.38 11.55 -7.74
N THR A 116 8.41 10.36 -8.36
CA THR A 116 8.42 10.20 -9.82
C THR A 116 7.64 8.95 -10.24
N ASN A 117 7.33 8.84 -11.54
CA ASN A 117 6.80 7.64 -12.17
C ASN A 117 7.92 6.84 -12.85
N GLY A 118 7.60 5.62 -13.30
CA GLY A 118 8.46 4.86 -14.20
C GLY A 118 8.78 5.62 -15.48
N ASP A 119 9.97 5.39 -16.04
CA ASP A 119 10.43 6.03 -17.27
C ASP A 119 10.54 5.04 -18.46
N GLY A 120 10.07 3.81 -18.26
CA GLY A 120 10.08 2.73 -19.23
C GLY A 120 11.40 1.95 -19.29
N ASN A 121 12.41 2.33 -18.50
CA ASN A 121 13.66 1.57 -18.40
C ASN A 121 13.66 0.55 -17.25
N GLU A 122 12.60 0.53 -16.45
CA GLU A 122 12.34 -0.49 -15.46
C GLU A 122 11.92 -1.82 -16.11
N ARG A 123 12.30 -2.91 -15.45
CA ARG A 123 11.80 -4.26 -15.74
C ARG A 123 11.19 -4.79 -14.46
N VAL A 124 9.86 -4.87 -14.44
CA VAL A 124 9.13 -5.42 -13.30
C VAL A 124 8.24 -6.57 -13.76
N SER A 125 8.16 -7.62 -12.96
CA SER A 125 7.36 -8.81 -13.23
C SER A 125 6.85 -9.41 -11.94
N ILE A 126 5.76 -10.16 -12.04
CA ILE A 126 5.29 -11.02 -10.95
C ILE A 126 5.11 -12.44 -11.48
N GLU A 127 5.64 -13.41 -10.74
CA GLU A 127 5.50 -14.83 -11.03
C GLU A 127 5.38 -15.59 -9.72
N ALA A 128 4.35 -16.43 -9.59
CA ALA A 128 4.15 -17.28 -8.41
C ALA A 128 4.24 -16.52 -7.07
N GLU A 129 3.53 -15.39 -6.94
CA GLU A 129 3.54 -14.51 -5.76
C GLU A 129 4.93 -13.95 -5.39
N ARG A 130 5.87 -13.93 -6.35
CA ARG A 130 7.15 -13.25 -6.21
C ARG A 130 7.25 -12.10 -7.19
N LEU A 131 7.60 -10.95 -6.67
CA LEU A 131 7.76 -9.70 -7.38
C LEU A 131 9.23 -9.48 -7.66
N ARG A 132 9.58 -9.36 -8.94
CA ARG A 132 10.94 -9.08 -9.39
C ARG A 132 11.00 -7.72 -10.04
N GLY A 133 12.04 -6.97 -9.73
CA GLY A 133 12.28 -5.66 -10.32
C GLY A 133 13.75 -5.46 -10.62
N GLN A 134 14.01 -4.72 -11.68
CA GLN A 134 15.30 -4.14 -12.00
C GLN A 134 15.08 -2.75 -12.58
N TRP A 135 15.84 -1.78 -12.09
CA TRP A 135 15.79 -0.43 -12.63
C TRP A 135 17.18 0.17 -12.61
N THR A 136 17.58 0.76 -13.74
CA THR A 136 18.80 1.54 -13.85
C THR A 136 18.45 2.89 -14.45
N LYS A 137 18.71 3.94 -13.66
CA LYS A 137 18.61 5.33 -14.03
C LYS A 137 20.00 5.94 -13.93
N PRO A 138 20.64 6.34 -15.05
CA PRO A 138 21.90 7.07 -14.99
C PRO A 138 21.69 8.43 -14.34
N GLU A 139 22.78 9.06 -13.87
CA GLU A 139 22.72 10.41 -13.32
C GLU A 139 21.98 11.35 -14.28
N THR A 140 20.90 11.95 -13.78
CA THR A 140 20.04 12.85 -14.54
C THR A 140 19.76 14.09 -13.69
N GLU A 141 19.76 15.26 -14.32
CA GLU A 141 19.34 16.51 -13.66
C GLU A 141 17.85 16.51 -13.35
N PHE A 142 17.50 16.96 -12.16
CA PHE A 142 16.13 17.15 -11.70
C PHE A 142 16.08 18.39 -10.81
N PHE A 143 15.53 19.47 -11.36
CA PHE A 143 15.62 20.83 -10.78
C PHE A 143 17.08 21.22 -10.50
N ASP A 144 17.42 21.46 -9.23
CA ASP A 144 18.74 21.88 -8.76
C ASP A 144 19.59 20.71 -8.21
N LYS A 145 19.10 19.48 -8.32
CA LYS A 145 19.79 18.27 -7.88
C LYS A 145 20.01 17.31 -9.06
N THR A 146 20.92 16.36 -8.88
CA THR A 146 21.00 15.18 -9.74
C THR A 146 20.45 13.97 -9.02
N TYR A 147 19.88 13.02 -9.76
CA TYR A 147 19.51 11.74 -9.20
C TYR A 147 19.96 10.58 -10.09
N GLU A 148 20.30 9.47 -9.46
CA GLU A 148 20.61 8.21 -10.11
C GLU A 148 20.06 7.06 -9.27
N MET A 149 19.87 5.92 -9.93
CA MET A 149 19.36 4.73 -9.27
C MET A 149 19.87 3.50 -10.00
N GLY A 150 20.27 2.50 -9.24
CA GLY A 150 20.58 1.19 -9.78
C GLY A 150 20.14 0.17 -8.76
N LEU A 151 18.98 -0.47 -8.99
CA LEU A 151 18.41 -1.42 -8.06
C LEU A 151 17.90 -2.68 -8.75
N SER A 152 17.93 -3.78 -8.00
CA SER A 152 17.30 -5.03 -8.34
C SER A 152 16.74 -5.69 -7.08
N PHE A 153 15.58 -6.32 -7.22
CA PHE A 153 14.95 -7.08 -6.15
C PHE A 153 14.24 -8.32 -6.69
N ASP A 154 14.19 -9.37 -5.86
CA ASP A 154 13.35 -10.56 -5.99
C ASP A 154 12.78 -10.85 -4.61
N LEU A 155 11.50 -10.52 -4.43
CA LEU A 155 10.82 -10.52 -3.14
C LEU A 155 9.52 -11.33 -3.21
N PRO A 156 9.23 -12.19 -2.23
CA PRO A 156 7.91 -12.78 -2.09
C PRO A 156 6.93 -11.69 -1.66
N LEU A 157 5.67 -11.83 -2.08
CA LEU A 157 4.59 -11.03 -1.52
C LEU A 157 4.35 -11.45 -0.08
N ALA A 158 4.61 -10.53 0.84
CA ALA A 158 4.31 -10.73 2.25
C ALA A 158 2.78 -10.79 2.43
N VAL A 159 2.35 -11.73 3.27
CA VAL A 159 0.96 -11.93 3.65
C VAL A 159 0.76 -11.40 5.06
N PHE A 160 -0.23 -10.54 5.22
CA PHE A 160 -0.66 -10.01 6.51
C PHE A 160 -2.19 -10.01 6.56
N SER A 161 -2.72 -10.08 7.77
CA SER A 161 -4.17 -10.05 8.04
C SER A 161 -4.53 -8.75 8.72
N ASP A 162 -5.63 -8.13 8.33
CA ASP A 162 -6.15 -6.98 9.06
C ASP A 162 -6.56 -7.40 10.50
N PRO A 163 -6.38 -6.55 11.52
CA PRO A 163 -6.49 -6.92 12.93
C PRO A 163 -7.93 -7.13 13.43
N GLY A 164 -8.94 -7.01 12.56
CA GLY A 164 -10.35 -6.96 12.94
C GLY A 164 -11.27 -7.89 12.14
N GLN A 165 -12.58 -7.74 12.37
CA GLN A 165 -13.59 -8.49 11.62
C GLN A 165 -13.75 -7.88 10.22
N PRO A 166 -13.84 -8.70 9.15
CA PRO A 166 -14.12 -8.18 7.82
C PRO A 166 -15.50 -7.54 7.78
N LEU A 167 -15.58 -6.36 7.16
CA LEU A 167 -16.85 -5.70 6.90
C LEU A 167 -17.55 -6.32 5.67
N PRO A 168 -18.88 -6.19 5.55
CA PRO A 168 -19.59 -6.45 4.31
C PRO A 168 -19.05 -5.59 3.16
N ALA A 169 -19.38 -5.96 1.91
CA ALA A 169 -18.88 -5.26 0.72
C ALA A 169 -19.23 -3.76 0.70
N ASP A 170 -20.38 -3.36 1.26
CA ASP A 170 -20.80 -1.96 1.38
C ASP A 170 -20.23 -1.23 2.61
N GLY A 171 -19.40 -1.91 3.41
CA GLY A 171 -18.81 -1.39 4.64
C GLY A 171 -19.76 -1.29 5.83
N GLY A 172 -21.00 -1.77 5.73
CA GLY A 172 -22.00 -1.69 6.79
C GLY A 172 -22.28 -0.25 7.26
N GLU A 173 -22.50 -0.06 8.56
CA GLU A 173 -22.78 1.27 9.13
C GLU A 173 -21.64 2.29 8.95
N PRO A 174 -20.34 1.94 9.17
CA PRO A 174 -19.24 2.84 8.83
C PRO A 174 -19.24 3.25 7.36
N GLY A 175 -19.48 2.30 6.45
CA GLY A 175 -19.55 2.56 5.01
C GLY A 175 -20.65 3.56 4.64
N LYS A 176 -21.87 3.38 5.17
CA LYS A 176 -22.98 4.33 4.99
C LYS A 176 -22.64 5.72 5.51
N ALA A 177 -22.00 5.82 6.67
CA ALA A 177 -21.61 7.10 7.24
C ALA A 177 -20.58 7.84 6.38
N TYR A 178 -19.60 7.11 5.83
CA TYR A 178 -18.63 7.66 4.89
C TYR A 178 -19.29 8.16 3.59
N LEU A 179 -20.19 7.39 2.99
CA LEU A 179 -20.91 7.84 1.79
C LEU A 179 -21.78 9.08 2.05
N ALA A 180 -22.39 9.16 3.22
CA ALA A 180 -23.12 10.36 3.65
C ALA A 180 -22.19 11.57 3.87
N PHE A 181 -20.92 11.35 4.23
CA PHE A 181 -19.91 12.41 4.27
C PHE A 181 -19.50 12.87 2.87
N ILE A 182 -19.29 11.95 1.92
CA ILE A 182 -19.01 12.28 0.52
C ILE A 182 -20.14 13.11 -0.10
N ASP A 183 -21.40 12.78 0.20
CA ASP A 183 -22.55 13.56 -0.23
C ASP A 183 -22.58 14.99 0.33
N VAL A 184 -22.10 15.16 1.55
CA VAL A 184 -22.00 16.46 2.23
C VAL A 184 -20.83 17.28 1.67
N LEU A 185 -19.68 16.64 1.41
CA LEU A 185 -18.54 17.28 0.73
C LEU A 185 -18.93 17.85 -0.63
N ARG A 186 -19.68 17.07 -1.43
CA ARG A 186 -20.19 17.51 -2.74
C ARG A 186 -21.09 18.75 -2.65
N LYS A 187 -21.85 18.88 -1.56
CA LYS A 187 -22.71 20.05 -1.30
C LYS A 187 -21.95 21.25 -0.73
N ARG A 188 -20.68 21.06 -0.35
CA ARG A 188 -19.85 22.05 0.36
C ARG A 188 -20.54 22.63 1.60
N ASP A 189 -21.29 21.80 2.33
CA ASP A 189 -21.94 22.19 3.58
C ASP A 189 -20.92 22.15 4.71
N THR A 190 -20.25 23.27 4.96
CA THR A 190 -19.17 23.42 5.95
C THR A 190 -19.51 22.84 7.31
N LYS A 191 -20.69 23.16 7.84
CA LYS A 191 -21.11 22.69 9.18
C LYS A 191 -21.32 21.19 9.19
N ALA A 192 -21.93 20.63 8.14
CA ALA A 192 -22.12 19.20 8.04
C ALA A 192 -20.79 18.44 7.80
N ILE A 193 -19.84 19.04 7.07
CA ILE A 193 -18.48 18.50 6.86
C ILE A 193 -17.76 18.38 8.21
N ILE A 194 -17.76 19.46 9.01
CA ILE A 194 -17.13 19.49 10.33
C ILE A 194 -17.78 18.44 11.26
N ALA A 195 -19.12 18.39 11.29
CA ALA A 195 -19.85 17.46 12.18
C ALA A 195 -19.60 15.97 11.88
N LYS A 196 -19.19 15.64 10.65
CA LYS A 196 -18.94 14.27 10.20
C LYS A 196 -17.47 13.84 10.30
N GLN A 197 -16.58 14.74 10.69
CA GLN A 197 -15.16 14.45 10.88
C GLN A 197 -14.83 14.27 12.37
N ALA A 198 -13.95 13.31 12.68
CA ALA A 198 -13.56 12.99 14.04
C ALA A 198 -12.60 14.03 14.65
N LEU A 199 -11.73 14.63 13.83
CA LEU A 199 -10.70 15.59 14.27
C LEU A 199 -11.06 17.06 14.01
N ALA A 200 -12.24 17.34 13.45
CA ALA A 200 -12.52 18.67 12.93
C ALA A 200 -12.68 19.75 14.01
N ALA A 201 -13.15 19.45 15.23
CA ALA A 201 -13.35 20.48 16.24
C ALA A 201 -12.04 21.20 16.61
N ASP A 202 -10.99 20.43 16.92
CA ASP A 202 -9.67 20.96 17.29
C ASP A 202 -8.99 21.62 16.08
N MET A 203 -9.16 21.07 14.88
CA MET A 203 -8.55 21.63 13.67
C MET A 203 -9.23 22.92 13.20
N VAL A 204 -10.54 23.10 13.43
CA VAL A 204 -11.26 24.34 13.11
C VAL A 204 -10.72 25.51 13.90
N GLU A 205 -10.36 25.32 15.18
CA GLU A 205 -9.78 26.38 16.01
C GLU A 205 -8.42 26.86 15.48
N ILE A 206 -7.62 25.94 14.92
CA ILE A 206 -6.27 26.21 14.43
C ILE A 206 -6.26 26.78 13.00
N LEU A 207 -7.05 26.17 12.11
CA LEU A 207 -6.98 26.43 10.66
C LEU A 207 -8.14 27.31 10.15
N GLY A 208 -9.23 27.43 10.90
CA GLY A 208 -10.47 28.05 10.46
C GLY A 208 -11.33 27.13 9.58
N GLU A 209 -12.64 27.42 9.54
CA GLU A 209 -13.63 26.56 8.87
C GLU A 209 -13.36 26.37 7.36
N ASP A 210 -12.97 27.45 6.66
CA ASP A 210 -12.75 27.42 5.21
C ASP A 210 -11.62 26.47 4.82
N SER A 211 -10.51 26.48 5.57
CA SER A 211 -9.38 25.59 5.33
C SER A 211 -9.74 24.12 5.59
N ILE A 212 -10.63 23.82 6.54
CA ILE A 212 -11.09 22.44 6.78
C ILE A 212 -11.88 21.91 5.60
N VAL A 213 -12.74 22.74 5.00
CA VAL A 213 -13.50 22.33 3.82
C VAL A 213 -12.58 22.10 2.63
N GLU A 214 -11.59 22.98 2.43
CA GLU A 214 -10.62 22.84 1.36
C GLU A 214 -9.78 21.57 1.51
N ILE A 215 -9.22 21.34 2.71
CA ILE A 215 -8.45 20.13 3.02
C ILE A 215 -9.29 18.88 2.82
N ALA A 216 -10.53 18.85 3.34
CA ALA A 216 -11.40 17.68 3.19
C ALA A 216 -11.78 17.43 1.72
N THR A 217 -11.97 18.48 0.92
CA THR A 217 -12.26 18.37 -0.52
C THR A 217 -11.05 17.85 -1.30
N MET A 218 -9.83 18.23 -0.91
CA MET A 218 -8.60 17.72 -1.54
C MET A 218 -8.29 16.29 -1.11
N ALA A 219 -8.54 15.95 0.16
CA ALA A 219 -8.18 14.67 0.75
C ALA A 219 -9.15 13.53 0.41
N HIS A 220 -10.34 13.82 -0.12
CA HIS A 220 -11.36 12.82 -0.43
C HIS A 220 -11.83 12.90 -1.89
N PRO A 221 -12.32 11.80 -2.46
CA PRO A 221 -12.85 11.81 -3.81
C PRO A 221 -14.22 12.51 -3.86
N GLU A 222 -14.58 13.00 -5.05
CA GLU A 222 -15.91 13.56 -5.31
C GLU A 222 -16.98 12.47 -5.35
N THR A 223 -16.62 11.28 -5.82
CA THR A 223 -17.47 10.08 -5.80
C THR A 223 -16.74 8.92 -5.15
N ALA A 224 -17.44 8.09 -4.40
CA ALA A 224 -16.86 6.92 -3.76
C ALA A 224 -17.82 5.72 -3.80
N GLU A 225 -17.24 4.53 -3.91
CA GLU A 225 -17.84 3.24 -3.64
C GLU A 225 -17.01 2.58 -2.54
N VAL A 226 -17.68 2.09 -1.51
CA VAL A 226 -17.07 1.22 -0.49
C VAL A 226 -17.08 -0.20 -1.04
N VAL A 227 -15.93 -0.88 -0.96
CA VAL A 227 -15.75 -2.24 -1.50
C VAL A 227 -15.31 -3.25 -0.43
N GLY A 228 -15.51 -2.88 0.84
CA GLY A 228 -15.18 -3.70 2.00
C GLY A 228 -14.31 -2.95 2.99
N GLY A 229 -13.63 -3.70 3.85
CA GLY A 229 -12.82 -3.14 4.93
C GLY A 229 -12.76 -4.08 6.12
N TRP A 230 -12.32 -3.57 7.25
CA TRP A 230 -12.38 -4.28 8.52
C TRP A 230 -12.80 -3.34 9.65
N ILE A 231 -13.28 -3.92 10.75
CA ILE A 231 -13.67 -3.21 11.96
C ILE A 231 -13.00 -3.84 13.18
N ASP A 232 -12.45 -2.99 14.03
CA ASP A 232 -11.82 -3.34 15.30
C ASP A 232 -12.30 -2.36 16.38
N GLY A 233 -13.27 -2.83 17.19
CA GLY A 233 -13.91 -2.02 18.22
C GLY A 233 -14.59 -0.77 17.66
N GLU A 234 -14.14 0.40 18.12
CA GLU A 234 -14.66 1.72 17.73
C GLU A 234 -14.00 2.28 16.46
N ARG A 235 -13.15 1.51 15.78
CA ARG A 235 -12.50 1.91 14.53
C ARG A 235 -12.87 0.98 13.40
N ALA A 236 -13.10 1.54 12.22
CA ALA A 236 -13.24 0.78 11.00
C ALA A 236 -12.33 1.37 9.92
N HIS A 237 -11.76 0.52 9.08
CA HIS A 237 -10.99 0.96 7.92
C HIS A 237 -11.70 0.48 6.67
N LEU A 238 -12.25 1.43 5.92
CA LEU A 238 -12.95 1.18 4.67
C LEU A 238 -11.96 1.12 3.53
N ARG A 239 -12.12 0.13 2.64
CA ARG A 239 -11.51 0.12 1.31
C ARG A 239 -12.46 0.81 0.35
N ILE A 240 -11.96 1.79 -0.38
CA ILE A 240 -12.79 2.61 -1.28
C ILE A 240 -12.17 2.69 -2.67
N LYS A 241 -13.03 2.81 -3.68
CA LYS A 241 -12.67 3.27 -5.02
C LYS A 241 -13.52 4.48 -5.36
N GLY A 242 -12.97 5.44 -6.10
CA GLY A 242 -13.65 6.71 -6.34
C GLY A 242 -13.06 7.52 -7.46
N ARG A 243 -13.55 8.75 -7.63
CA ARG A 243 -13.03 9.72 -8.59
C ARG A 243 -12.84 11.08 -7.93
N HIS A 244 -11.67 11.69 -8.10
CA HIS A 244 -11.48 13.10 -7.74
C HIS A 244 -12.10 14.04 -8.77
N ALA A 245 -12.32 15.30 -8.38
CA ALA A 245 -12.91 16.34 -9.21
C ALA A 245 -12.19 16.53 -10.58
N TYR A 246 -10.90 16.20 -10.67
CA TYR A 246 -10.11 16.29 -11.90
C TYR A 246 -10.20 15.04 -12.79
N GLY A 247 -11.12 14.11 -12.50
CA GLY A 247 -11.38 12.93 -13.30
C GLY A 247 -10.50 11.72 -12.99
N GLN A 248 -9.47 11.87 -12.15
CA GLN A 248 -8.59 10.77 -11.74
C GLN A 248 -9.34 9.76 -10.87
N THR A 249 -9.15 8.47 -11.17
CA THR A 249 -9.68 7.38 -10.33
C THR A 249 -8.74 7.18 -9.16
N VAL A 250 -9.29 7.04 -7.95
CA VAL A 250 -8.51 6.77 -6.74
C VAL A 250 -8.98 5.51 -6.04
N ARG A 251 -8.04 4.87 -5.36
CA ARG A 251 -8.28 3.74 -4.48
C ARG A 251 -7.54 3.98 -3.17
N GLY A 252 -8.07 3.48 -2.07
CA GLY A 252 -7.38 3.67 -0.81
C GLY A 252 -8.14 3.19 0.38
N ARG A 253 -7.66 3.63 1.54
CA ARG A 253 -8.25 3.32 2.83
C ARG A 253 -8.71 4.60 3.52
N VAL A 254 -9.85 4.50 4.20
CA VAL A 254 -10.40 5.58 5.02
C VAL A 254 -10.65 5.03 6.41
N GLU A 255 -10.12 5.71 7.43
CA GLU A 255 -10.44 5.42 8.81
C GLU A 255 -11.80 6.03 9.18
N MET A 256 -12.61 5.26 9.88
CA MET A 256 -13.85 5.68 10.51
C MET A 256 -13.72 5.46 12.01
N LYS A 257 -14.18 6.43 12.81
CA LYS A 257 -14.22 6.36 14.28
C LYS A 257 -15.65 6.41 14.77
N ASN A 258 -16.02 5.51 15.68
CA ASN A 258 -17.29 5.53 16.37
C ASN A 258 -17.19 6.44 17.59
N ASP A 259 -17.95 7.52 17.59
CA ASP A 259 -18.05 8.45 18.71
C ASP A 259 -19.47 8.38 19.26
N GLY A 260 -19.64 7.61 20.34
CA GLY A 260 -20.93 7.47 21.03
C GLY A 260 -22.06 6.91 20.17
N GLY A 261 -21.75 5.99 19.24
CA GLY A 261 -22.71 5.41 18.30
C GLY A 261 -22.79 6.13 16.95
N VAL A 262 -22.05 7.24 16.78
CA VAL A 262 -21.99 8.00 15.52
C VAL A 262 -20.66 7.76 14.83
N TRP A 263 -20.70 7.19 13.63
CA TRP A 263 -19.50 7.03 12.80
C TRP A 263 -19.10 8.34 12.14
N LYS A 264 -17.84 8.73 12.35
CA LYS A 264 -17.20 9.92 11.80
C LYS A 264 -15.95 9.55 11.02
N VAL A 265 -15.63 10.34 9.99
CA VAL A 265 -14.43 10.18 9.18
C VAL A 265 -13.21 10.61 9.99
N GLY A 266 -12.26 9.71 10.13
CA GLY A 266 -10.95 9.97 10.73
C GLY A 266 -9.96 10.39 9.66
N ASP A 267 -8.83 9.67 9.60
CA ASP A 267 -7.79 9.90 8.61
C ASP A 267 -8.04 9.12 7.31
N ASN A 268 -7.28 9.40 6.24
CA ASN A 268 -7.31 8.62 5.01
C ASN A 268 -5.92 8.43 4.37
N ALA A 269 -5.80 7.40 3.53
CA ALA A 269 -4.66 7.20 2.64
C ALA A 269 -5.16 6.77 1.27
N LEU A 270 -5.23 7.72 0.34
CA LEU A 270 -5.72 7.53 -1.02
C LEU A 270 -4.56 7.58 -2.03
N ARG A 271 -4.65 6.75 -3.08
CA ARG A 271 -3.63 6.57 -4.13
C ARG A 271 -4.28 6.46 -5.51
#